data_AF-A0A1A2KYB7-F1
#
_entry.id   AF-A0A1A2KYB7-F1
#
_cell.length_a   1.000
_cell.length_b   1.000
_cell.length_c   1.000
_cell.angle_alpha   90.00
_cell.angle_beta   90.00
_cell.angle_gamma   90.00
#
_symmetry.space_group_name_H-M   'P 1'
#
loop_
_entity.id
_entity.type
_entity.pdbx_description
1 polymer ?
#
loop_
_entity_poly.entity_id
_entity_poly.type
_entity_poly.pdbx_seq_one_letter_code
_entity_poly.pdbx_strand_id
1 'polypeptide(L)'
;MVRRGQQGRHELRKAQREASRQIESSQGQYDAKQMRRRCGPPRQWESPYDEANTVRLQFFLWRFNGRLADFVINVQVLTSEGWETVEYFDCCHGHCHLHTQNGEVPRSFVRLDSIDDVQLAFAQVEGESHTRARIIRAEGP
;
A
#
# COMPACT_ATOMS: atom_id res chain seq x y z
N MET A 1 -9.94 9.39 47.43
CA MET A 1 -9.20 8.11 47.28
C MET A 1 -10.04 7.19 46.38
N VAL A 2 -9.80 7.23 45.06
CA VAL A 2 -10.61 6.45 44.08
C VAL A 2 -10.16 4.99 44.14
N ARG A 3 -11.12 4.08 44.39
CA ARG A 3 -10.86 2.64 44.57
C ARG A 3 -10.33 2.03 43.27
N ARG A 4 -9.10 1.48 43.29
CA ARG A 4 -8.41 0.80 42.17
C ARG A 4 -9.29 -0.14 41.32
N GLY A 5 -10.31 -0.78 41.91
CA GLY A 5 -11.24 -1.67 41.20
C GLY A 5 -12.26 -0.99 40.26
N GLN A 6 -12.56 0.31 40.43
CA GLN A 6 -13.45 1.04 39.51
C GLN A 6 -12.72 1.52 38.24
N GLN A 7 -11.44 1.87 38.35
CA GLN A 7 -10.60 2.26 37.20
C GLN A 7 -10.41 1.07 36.25
N GLY A 8 -10.06 -0.11 36.76
CA GLY A 8 -9.88 -1.30 35.92
C GLY A 8 -11.15 -1.72 35.16
N ARG A 9 -12.34 -1.58 35.76
CA ARG A 9 -13.62 -1.85 35.08
C ARG A 9 -13.92 -0.83 33.97
N HIS A 10 -13.55 0.43 34.16
CA HIS A 10 -13.73 1.46 33.14
C HIS A 10 -12.75 1.26 31.96
N GLU A 11 -11.49 0.94 32.25
CA GLU A 11 -10.47 0.61 31.24
C GLU A 11 -10.85 -0.63 30.43
N LEU A 12 -11.32 -1.70 31.10
CA LEU A 12 -11.84 -2.90 30.43
C LEU A 12 -13.00 -2.59 29.48
N ARG A 13 -13.97 -1.77 29.91
CA ARG A 13 -15.10 -1.38 29.07
C ARG A 13 -14.67 -0.51 27.88
N LYS A 14 -13.68 0.36 28.07
CA LYS A 14 -13.11 1.17 26.99
C LYS A 14 -12.38 0.29 25.97
N ALA A 15 -11.52 -0.62 26.44
CA ALA A 15 -10.81 -1.57 25.60
C ALA A 15 -11.77 -2.49 24.81
N GLN A 16 -12.85 -2.97 25.44
CA GLN A 16 -13.88 -3.76 24.76
C GLN A 16 -14.60 -2.96 23.67
N ARG A 17 -14.96 -1.70 23.94
CA ARG A 17 -15.60 -0.85 22.92
C ARG A 17 -14.66 -0.50 21.77
N GLU A 18 -13.38 -0.27 22.05
CA GLU A 18 -12.36 -0.04 21.03
C GLU A 18 -12.15 -1.29 20.18
N ALA A 19 -12.06 -2.48 20.80
CA ALA A 19 -11.97 -3.75 20.09
C ALA A 19 -13.20 -4.02 19.21
N SER A 20 -14.42 -3.80 19.70
CA SER A 20 -15.65 -3.96 18.90
C SER A 20 -15.66 -3.01 17.70
N ARG A 21 -15.29 -1.74 17.89
CA ARG A 21 -15.19 -0.77 16.79
C ARG A 21 -14.12 -1.14 15.77
N GLN A 22 -13.03 -1.76 16.20
CA GLN A 22 -11.96 -2.23 15.32
C GLN A 22 -12.37 -3.43 14.47
N ILE A 23 -13.20 -4.33 15.04
CA ILE A 23 -13.78 -5.46 14.31
C ILE A 23 -14.82 -4.97 13.29
N GLU A 24 -15.60 -3.95 13.64
CA GLU A 24 -16.62 -3.36 12.77
C GLU A 24 -16.05 -2.36 11.74
N SER A 25 -14.82 -1.88 11.94
CA SER A 25 -14.16 -0.92 11.03
C SER A 25 -13.78 -1.60 9.71
N SER A 26 -14.14 -0.99 8.58
CA SER A 26 -13.68 -1.38 7.25
C SER A 26 -12.26 -0.91 6.93
N GLN A 27 -11.70 0.00 7.73
CA GLN A 27 -10.32 0.47 7.59
C GLN A 27 -9.35 -0.37 8.40
N GLY A 28 -8.19 -0.67 7.80
CA GLY A 28 -7.08 -1.30 8.50
C GLY A 28 -6.37 -0.32 9.45
N GLN A 29 -5.66 -0.88 10.42
CA GLN A 29 -5.00 -0.10 11.46
C GLN A 29 -3.58 0.34 11.11
N TYR A 30 -3.01 -0.19 10.03
CA TYR A 30 -1.62 0.07 9.68
C TYR A 30 -1.42 1.48 9.11
N ASP A 31 -0.58 2.27 9.79
CA ASP A 31 -0.19 3.61 9.32
C ASP A 31 1.12 3.57 8.52
N ALA A 32 0.98 3.32 7.21
CA ALA A 32 2.10 3.31 6.28
C ALA A 32 2.85 4.66 6.23
N LYS A 33 2.12 5.79 6.37
CA LYS A 33 2.73 7.13 6.33
C LYS A 33 3.64 7.37 7.54
N GLN A 34 3.19 6.98 8.73
CA GLN A 34 4.03 7.03 9.92
C GLN A 34 5.22 6.08 9.79
N MET A 35 5.01 4.88 9.23
CA MET A 35 6.09 3.92 9.05
C MET A 35 7.16 4.42 8.07
N ARG A 36 6.76 5.04 6.96
CA ARG A 36 7.67 5.62 5.97
C ARG A 36 8.63 6.65 6.58
N ARG A 37 8.16 7.45 7.54
CA ARG A 37 8.98 8.44 8.28
C ARG A 37 10.03 7.79 9.20
N ARG A 38 9.81 6.55 9.60
CA ARG A 38 10.74 5.77 10.44
C ARG A 38 11.73 4.94 9.62
N CYS A 39 11.49 4.83 8.31
CA CYS A 39 12.38 4.18 7.37
C CYS A 39 13.42 5.17 6.82
N GLY A 40 14.53 4.64 6.31
CA GLY A 40 15.43 5.40 5.43
C GLY A 40 14.84 5.61 4.03
N PRO A 41 15.63 6.14 3.08
CA PRO A 41 15.23 6.24 1.67
C PRO A 41 14.77 4.87 1.12
N PRO A 42 13.82 4.84 0.17
CA PRO A 42 13.39 3.59 -0.43
C PRO A 42 14.53 2.97 -1.23
N ARG A 43 14.56 1.63 -1.28
CA ARG A 43 15.20 0.95 -2.40
C ARG A 43 14.32 1.15 -3.62
N GLN A 44 14.89 1.67 -4.70
CA GLN A 44 14.17 1.89 -5.94
C GLN A 44 14.86 1.24 -7.14
N TRP A 45 14.07 0.76 -8.10
CA TRP A 45 14.55 0.26 -9.39
C TRP A 45 13.43 0.27 -10.42
N GLU A 46 13.81 0.09 -11.68
CA GLU A 46 12.91 0.09 -12.82
C GLU A 46 13.06 -1.23 -13.57
N SER A 47 11.97 -1.76 -14.11
CA SER A 47 11.95 -2.95 -14.95
C SER A 47 11.20 -2.65 -16.24
N PRO A 48 11.87 -2.66 -17.41
CA PRO A 48 11.18 -2.58 -18.69
C PRO A 48 10.22 -3.77 -18.84
N TYR A 49 9.07 -3.54 -19.47
CA TYR A 49 8.04 -4.56 -19.69
C TYR A 49 7.89 -4.96 -21.16
N ASP A 50 8.57 -4.25 -22.05
CA ASP A 50 8.63 -4.50 -23.48
C ASP A 50 10.05 -4.25 -24.04
N GLU A 51 10.32 -4.79 -25.22
CA GLU A 51 11.63 -4.65 -25.88
C GLU A 51 11.88 -3.22 -26.37
N ALA A 52 10.82 -2.51 -26.75
CA ALA A 52 10.90 -1.11 -27.15
C ALA A 52 11.06 -0.16 -25.95
N ASN A 53 10.97 -0.66 -24.71
CA ASN A 53 11.00 0.11 -23.47
C ASN A 53 10.03 1.30 -23.49
N THR A 54 8.79 1.04 -23.90
CA THR A 54 7.69 2.01 -23.89
C THR A 54 6.77 1.84 -22.68
N VAL A 55 6.83 0.69 -22.01
CA VAL A 55 6.13 0.41 -20.76
C VAL A 55 7.11 -0.12 -19.73
N ARG A 56 7.06 0.39 -18.50
CA ARG A 56 7.91 -0.10 -17.40
C ARG A 56 7.18 -0.12 -16.06
N LEU A 57 7.71 -0.92 -15.16
CA LEU A 57 7.37 -0.87 -13.74
C LEU A 57 8.48 -0.15 -12.98
N GLN A 58 8.11 0.77 -12.10
CA GLN A 58 9.04 1.41 -11.17
C GLN A 58 8.65 1.07 -9.74
N PHE A 59 9.59 0.51 -8.99
CA PHE A 59 9.38 0.01 -7.65
C PHE A 59 10.05 0.95 -6.64
N PHE A 60 9.36 1.21 -5.53
CA PHE A 60 9.89 1.90 -4.35
C PHE A 60 9.55 1.09 -3.12
N LEU A 61 10.54 0.57 -2.39
CA LEU A 61 10.32 -0.27 -1.22
C LEU A 61 11.03 0.35 -0.01
N TRP A 62 10.27 0.60 1.06
CA TRP A 62 10.80 1.02 2.35
C TRP A 62 10.92 -0.17 3.29
N ARG A 63 12.05 -0.26 4.00
CA ARG A 63 12.26 -1.31 5.00
C ARG A 63 12.48 -0.71 6.38
N PHE A 64 11.87 -1.35 7.37
CA PHE A 64 12.07 -1.08 8.79
C PHE A 64 12.54 -2.36 9.48
N ASN A 65 13.70 -2.32 10.13
CA ASN A 65 14.31 -3.49 10.79
C ASN A 65 14.34 -4.75 9.92
N GLY A 66 14.75 -4.61 8.65
CA GLY A 66 14.85 -5.71 7.68
C GLY A 66 13.53 -6.15 7.03
N ARG A 67 12.38 -5.67 7.51
CA ARG A 67 11.04 -6.05 7.02
C ARG A 67 10.52 -5.02 6.02
N LEU A 68 9.75 -5.47 5.02
CA LEU A 68 9.06 -4.57 4.11
C LEU A 68 7.99 -3.81 4.90
N ALA A 69 8.06 -2.50 4.88
CA ALA A 69 7.28 -1.62 5.74
C ALA A 69 6.31 -0.75 4.95
N ASP A 70 6.64 -0.46 3.69
CA ASP A 70 5.80 0.29 2.75
C ASP A 70 6.33 0.04 1.34
N PHE A 71 5.49 0.21 0.33
CA PHE A 71 5.90 0.17 -1.06
C PHE A 71 5.03 1.06 -1.94
N VAL A 72 5.59 1.45 -3.09
CA VAL A 72 4.86 1.97 -4.23
C VAL A 72 5.33 1.23 -5.48
N ILE A 73 4.40 0.83 -6.34
CA ILE A 73 4.71 0.28 -7.67
C ILE A 73 3.99 1.13 -8.71
N ASN A 74 4.75 1.86 -9.53
CA ASN A 74 4.20 2.64 -10.62
C ASN A 74 4.22 1.82 -11.91
N VAL A 75 3.11 1.83 -12.64
CA VAL A 75 3.05 1.41 -14.04
C VAL A 75 3.20 2.65 -14.91
N GLN A 76 4.25 2.68 -15.72
CA GLN A 76 4.62 3.87 -16.48
C GLN A 76 4.63 3.61 -17.98
N VAL A 77 4.20 4.61 -18.75
CA VAL A 77 4.29 4.64 -20.21
C VAL A 77 5.22 5.77 -20.65
N LEU A 78 5.92 5.55 -21.75
CA LEU A 78 6.80 6.56 -22.35
C LEU A 78 5.98 7.47 -23.27
N THR A 79 5.90 8.75 -22.93
CA THR A 79 5.25 9.79 -23.72
C THR A 79 6.30 10.74 -24.33
N SER A 80 5.87 11.71 -25.12
CA SER A 80 6.76 12.76 -25.64
C SER A 80 7.39 13.64 -24.57
N GLU A 81 6.77 13.72 -23.37
CA GLU A 81 7.26 14.52 -22.24
C GLU A 81 8.13 13.70 -21.27
N GLY A 82 8.19 12.38 -21.46
CA GLY A 82 8.96 11.46 -20.63
C GLY A 82 8.10 10.33 -20.08
N TRP A 83 8.52 9.77 -18.95
CA TRP A 83 7.77 8.68 -18.30
C TRP A 83 6.60 9.22 -17.50
N GLU A 84 5.40 8.73 -17.81
CA GLU A 84 4.17 9.07 -17.10
C GLU A 84 3.64 7.86 -16.33
N THR A 85 3.27 8.06 -15.07
CA THR A 85 2.63 7.03 -14.24
C THR A 85 1.13 7.00 -14.50
N VAL A 86 0.68 6.03 -15.30
CA VAL A 86 -0.75 5.84 -15.64
C VAL A 86 -1.54 5.10 -14.57
N GLU A 87 -0.86 4.23 -13.82
CA GLU A 87 -1.42 3.49 -12.69
C GLU A 87 -0.37 3.33 -11.60
N TYR A 88 -0.79 3.26 -10.34
CA TYR A 88 0.14 2.92 -9.25
C TYR A 88 -0.53 2.18 -8.11
N PHE A 89 0.28 1.37 -7.42
CA PHE A 89 -0.08 0.69 -6.19
C PHE A 89 0.58 1.38 -5.00
N ASP A 90 -0.15 1.60 -3.92
CA ASP A 90 0.39 2.16 -2.68
C ASP A 90 -0.18 1.50 -1.42
N CYS A 91 0.45 1.76 -0.27
CA CYS A 91 -0.10 1.48 1.05
C CYS A 91 -0.56 2.80 1.68
N CYS A 92 -1.86 2.99 1.85
CA CYS A 92 -2.43 4.19 2.45
C CYS A 92 -3.73 3.88 3.21
N HIS A 93 -4.09 4.69 4.20
CA HIS A 93 -5.35 4.55 4.95
C HIS A 93 -5.65 3.14 5.49
N GLY A 94 -4.62 2.37 5.86
CA GLY A 94 -4.77 1.00 6.34
C GLY A 94 -5.13 -0.01 5.25
N HIS A 95 -4.84 0.28 3.99
CA HIS A 95 -5.11 -0.58 2.84
C HIS A 95 -4.00 -0.49 1.79
N CYS A 96 -3.91 -1.52 0.97
CA CYS A 96 -3.20 -1.46 -0.30
C CYS A 96 -4.18 -1.16 -1.43
N HIS A 97 -3.91 -0.11 -2.21
CA HIS A 97 -4.78 0.34 -3.30
C HIS A 97 -4.11 0.24 -4.66
N LEU A 98 -4.93 0.08 -5.70
CA LEU A 98 -4.60 0.49 -7.06
C LEU A 98 -5.29 1.82 -7.35
N HIS A 99 -4.51 2.76 -7.84
CA HIS A 99 -4.95 4.03 -8.37
C HIS A 99 -4.79 4.02 -9.90
N THR A 100 -5.87 4.34 -10.60
CA THR A 100 -5.87 4.57 -12.05
C THR A 100 -6.04 6.06 -12.31
N GLN A 101 -5.33 6.62 -13.29
CA GLN A 101 -5.42 8.06 -13.60
C GLN A 101 -6.81 8.52 -14.08
N ASN A 102 -7.70 7.61 -14.51
CA ASN A 102 -9.02 7.92 -15.08
C ASN A 102 -10.07 8.43 -14.06
N GLY A 103 -9.66 8.81 -12.85
CA GLY A 103 -10.56 9.35 -11.82
C GLY A 103 -11.46 8.30 -11.17
N GLU A 104 -11.21 7.01 -11.41
CA GLU A 104 -11.92 5.93 -10.73
C GLU A 104 -11.57 5.88 -9.24
N VAL A 105 -12.51 5.39 -8.44
CA VAL A 105 -12.29 5.16 -7.01
C VAL A 105 -11.17 4.13 -6.85
N PRO A 106 -10.13 4.41 -6.03
CA PRO A 106 -9.04 3.47 -5.83
C PRO A 106 -9.55 2.09 -5.41
N ARG A 107 -9.10 1.05 -6.10
CA ARG A 107 -9.49 -0.33 -5.80
C ARG A 107 -8.64 -0.82 -4.63
N SER A 108 -9.27 -1.15 -3.51
CA SER A 108 -8.59 -1.83 -2.40
C SER A 108 -8.35 -3.31 -2.72
N PHE A 109 -7.12 -3.77 -2.48
CA PHE A 109 -6.71 -5.18 -2.63
C PHE A 109 -6.64 -5.89 -1.28
N VAL A 110 -5.93 -5.28 -0.33
CA VAL A 110 -5.59 -5.89 0.96
C VAL A 110 -5.74 -4.87 2.06
N ARG A 111 -6.51 -5.20 3.09
CA ARG A 111 -6.54 -4.44 4.35
C ARG A 111 -5.24 -4.70 5.12
N LEU A 112 -4.65 -3.63 5.65
CA LEU A 112 -3.39 -3.65 6.38
C LEU A 112 -3.65 -3.32 7.84
N ASP A 113 -3.44 -4.28 8.74
CA ASP A 113 -3.51 -4.07 10.19
C ASP A 113 -2.12 -4.11 10.85
N SER A 114 -1.12 -4.65 10.14
CA SER A 114 0.24 -4.86 10.60
C SER A 114 1.28 -4.74 9.47
N ILE A 115 2.56 -4.72 9.86
CA ILE A 115 3.67 -4.74 8.90
C ILE A 115 3.78 -6.09 8.15
N ASP A 116 3.24 -7.18 8.70
CA ASP A 116 3.20 -8.47 7.99
C ASP A 116 2.23 -8.43 6.81
N ASP A 117 1.13 -7.71 6.95
CA ASP A 117 0.15 -7.54 5.88
C ASP A 117 0.74 -6.78 4.69
N VAL A 118 1.69 -5.88 4.92
CA VAL A 118 2.40 -5.17 3.84
C VAL A 118 3.20 -6.14 2.97
N GLN A 119 3.89 -7.11 3.59
CA GLN A 119 4.66 -8.12 2.87
C GLN A 119 3.75 -9.03 2.03
N LEU A 120 2.59 -9.40 2.57
CA LEU A 120 1.57 -10.18 1.86
C LEU A 120 0.95 -9.37 0.70
N ALA A 121 0.63 -8.11 0.95
CA ALA A 121 0.08 -7.21 -0.05
C ALA A 121 1.07 -7.03 -1.22
N PHE A 122 2.35 -6.83 -0.92
CA PHE A 122 3.39 -6.69 -1.95
C PHE A 122 3.45 -7.91 -2.87
N ALA A 123 3.45 -9.13 -2.30
CA ALA A 123 3.48 -10.35 -3.10
C ALA A 123 2.27 -10.50 -4.04
N GLN A 124 1.10 -10.00 -3.63
CA GLN A 124 -0.09 -10.00 -4.48
C GLN A 124 -0.02 -8.92 -5.56
N VAL A 125 0.36 -7.70 -5.20
CA VAL A 125 0.38 -6.58 -6.15
C VAL A 125 1.55 -6.63 -7.12
N GLU A 126 2.63 -7.36 -6.81
CA GLU A 126 3.73 -7.58 -7.76
C GLU A 126 3.19 -8.29 -9.02
N GLY A 127 2.47 -9.41 -8.84
CA GLY A 127 1.83 -10.12 -9.95
C GLY A 127 0.75 -9.29 -10.65
N GLU A 128 -0.05 -8.52 -9.90
CA GLU A 128 -1.05 -7.63 -10.49
C GLU A 128 -0.41 -6.51 -11.31
N SER A 129 0.67 -5.90 -10.81
CA SER A 129 1.37 -4.81 -11.51
C SER A 129 1.93 -5.27 -12.86
N HIS A 130 2.46 -6.49 -12.93
CA HIS A 130 2.85 -7.11 -14.19
C HIS A 130 1.63 -7.33 -15.10
N THR A 131 0.49 -7.76 -14.55
CA THR A 131 -0.74 -7.92 -15.34
C THR A 131 -1.23 -6.60 -15.92
N ARG A 132 -1.21 -5.51 -15.12
CA ARG A 132 -1.57 -4.17 -15.57
C ARG A 132 -0.64 -3.66 -16.66
N ALA A 133 0.68 -3.77 -16.48
CA ALA A 133 1.66 -3.38 -17.50
C ALA A 133 1.45 -4.14 -18.82
N ARG A 134 1.08 -5.42 -18.77
CA ARG A 134 0.75 -6.21 -19.95
C ARG A 134 -0.49 -5.71 -20.68
N ILE A 135 -1.54 -5.36 -19.95
CA ILE A 135 -2.80 -4.85 -20.51
C ILE A 135 -2.53 -3.52 -21.20
N ILE A 136 -1.88 -2.58 -20.50
CA ILE A 136 -1.53 -1.27 -21.05
C ILE A 136 -0.68 -1.39 -22.33
N ARG A 137 0.33 -2.27 -22.32
CA ARG A 137 1.13 -2.54 -23.52
C ARG A 137 0.29 -3.08 -24.69
N ALA A 138 -0.70 -3.93 -24.42
CA ALA A 138 -1.54 -4.54 -25.45
C ALA A 138 -2.58 -3.57 -26.04
N GLU A 139 -3.07 -2.64 -25.23
CA GLU A 139 -4.03 -1.60 -25.66
C GLU A 139 -3.35 -0.49 -26.46
N GLY A 140 -2.02 -0.34 -26.29
CA GLY A 140 -1.24 0.75 -26.85
C GLY A 140 -1.33 2.00 -25.96
N PRO A 141 -0.26 2.78 -25.83
CA PRO A 141 -0.32 4.08 -25.17
C PRO A 141 -1.22 5.06 -25.92
#